data_AF-A0A409VUV4-F1
#
_entry.id   AF-A0A409VUV4-F1
#
_cell.length_a   1.000
_cell.length_b   1.000
_cell.length_c   1.000
_cell.angle_alpha   90.00
_cell.angle_beta   90.00
_cell.angle_gamma   90.00
#
_symmetry.space_group_name_H-M   'P 1'
#
loop_
_entity.id
_entity.type
_entity.pdbx_description
1 polymer ?
#
loop_
_entity_poly.entity_id
_entity_poly.type
_entity_poly.pdbx_seq_one_letter_code
_entity_poly.pdbx_strand_id
1 'polypeptide(L)'
;MQTVLQNDFMLSEIMQFLELDRSAGYAAALTCRAFRNPAQNVLWRHLATVFPLLKLLSNLKPRKEADSNDIVWFLEDQITSQDVERLKVFGTRVRSISSKWFRKEIPSQEQIDDSVFVAVASALQSHSLVPNLRSLNMLLGRKKGCHPSAVLQLLYSPYIQDIYLRSGDGPNLTLESFLPADDIAVYLKVLSRLHARSLRTLDLYDFPSELNVLESIPFLQGLSTLRLANQEQVVLEQSAITALAQLPHLDSLKLEVHHIIWNGSSRDIVPFNTLIRLEVSCQFMDVVELFSRFKFPSLQKLQHQLILRQQPHAHLYPWDRYFNAVGSSTASPFCDLSVERWLRGQEERRRWKEFRMNYEGVVFDYIKQSLLTLKHRLRRLWVSFPLVSSLSIENLEEIASMWPNMQELSIRAVSPVILNTSSLRLIALKFPHLQALFLDIDCTLIASPRKGSSHRLHSLFLQLSNWGGTEMEVHELVMLVDSLFPHLMNLRNMDAPILEDILDEERARYQSIRRLERHRLGVYEDGDNIKRFLSVDVDSGDDSDAMEVE
;
A
#
# COMPACT_ATOMS: atom_id res chain seq x y z
N MET A 1 19.14 35.08 32.52
CA MET A 1 18.63 33.89 31.82
C MET A 1 17.11 33.98 31.87
N GLN A 2 16.40 34.02 30.74
CA GLN A 2 14.94 34.11 30.76
C GLN A 2 14.34 32.86 31.44
N THR A 3 13.35 33.03 32.31
CA THR A 3 12.66 31.95 33.05
C THR A 3 12.12 30.85 32.16
N VAL A 4 11.78 31.19 30.91
CA VAL A 4 11.33 30.23 29.88
C VAL A 4 12.39 29.16 29.57
N LEU A 5 13.67 29.51 29.59
CA LEU A 5 14.78 28.58 29.32
C LEU A 5 15.15 27.70 30.53
N GLN A 6 14.44 27.83 31.65
CA GLN A 6 14.57 26.95 32.82
C GLN A 6 13.50 25.85 32.85
N ASN A 7 12.53 25.90 31.93
CA ASN A 7 11.48 24.90 31.84
C ASN A 7 11.90 23.78 30.88
N ASP A 8 12.24 22.61 31.43
CA ASP A 8 12.71 21.44 30.66
C ASP A 8 11.69 20.95 29.62
N PHE A 9 10.40 21.10 29.90
CA PHE A 9 9.34 20.76 28.96
C PHE A 9 9.37 21.70 27.75
N MET A 10 9.43 23.01 27.98
CA MET A 10 9.52 24.00 26.90
C MET A 10 10.79 23.83 26.07
N LEU A 11 11.95 23.55 26.72
CA LEU A 11 13.18 23.26 25.99
C LEU A 11 13.05 21.99 25.14
N SER A 12 12.41 20.94 25.67
CA SER A 12 12.18 19.70 24.92
C SER A 12 11.27 19.94 23.71
N GLU A 13 10.23 20.76 23.85
CA GLU A 13 9.37 21.15 22.73
C GLU A 13 10.11 22.01 21.70
N ILE A 14 10.91 23.00 22.13
CA ILE A 14 11.72 23.82 21.22
C ILE A 14 12.70 22.94 20.42
N MET A 15 13.38 21.99 21.08
CA MET A 15 14.34 21.13 20.41
C MET A 15 13.67 20.14 19.44
N GLN A 16 12.39 19.80 19.61
CA GLN A 16 11.67 18.94 18.66
C GLN A 16 11.58 19.58 17.27
N PHE A 17 11.56 20.90 17.17
CA PHE A 17 11.62 21.59 15.87
C PHE A 17 12.96 21.38 15.13
N LEU A 18 14.01 20.93 15.84
CA LEU A 18 15.31 20.60 15.25
C LEU A 18 15.40 19.15 14.75
N GLU A 19 14.33 18.35 14.83
CA GLU A 19 14.37 16.94 14.43
C GLU A 19 14.74 16.75 12.94
N LEU A 20 14.37 17.72 12.10
CA LEU A 20 14.69 17.74 10.67
C LEU A 20 16.06 18.37 10.36
N ASP A 21 16.63 19.18 11.28
CA ASP A 21 17.94 19.81 11.12
C ASP A 21 18.91 19.29 12.17
N ARG A 22 19.56 18.16 11.83
CA ARG A 22 20.56 17.53 12.69
C ARG A 22 21.74 18.47 12.99
N SER A 23 22.11 19.35 12.05
CA SER A 23 23.23 20.28 12.24
C SER A 23 22.91 21.28 13.35
N ALA A 24 21.72 21.89 13.29
CA ALA A 24 21.23 22.75 14.37
C ALA A 24 21.08 21.98 15.69
N GLY A 25 20.62 20.73 15.64
CA GLY A 25 20.58 19.84 16.81
C GLY A 25 21.96 19.63 17.45
N TYR A 26 23.01 19.41 16.64
CA TYR A 26 24.39 19.30 17.13
C TYR A 26 24.89 20.61 17.74
N ALA A 27 24.67 21.73 17.07
CA ALA A 27 25.02 23.05 17.58
C ALA A 27 24.33 23.33 18.92
N ALA A 28 23.03 23.05 19.02
CA ALA A 28 22.26 23.20 20.25
C ALA A 28 22.80 22.31 21.39
N ALA A 29 23.15 21.05 21.08
CA ALA A 29 23.73 20.13 22.06
C ALA A 29 25.09 20.59 22.60
N LEU A 30 25.86 21.34 21.79
CA LEU A 30 27.17 21.89 22.14
C LEU A 30 27.10 23.29 22.77
N THR A 31 25.94 23.96 22.72
CA THR A 31 25.81 25.37 23.15
C THR A 31 25.94 25.52 24.67
N CYS A 32 25.15 24.77 25.46
CA CYS A 32 25.18 24.87 26.93
C CYS A 32 24.67 23.59 27.62
N ARG A 33 24.89 23.47 28.93
CA ARG A 33 24.48 22.29 29.72
C ARG A 33 22.97 22.06 29.72
N ALA A 34 22.18 23.12 29.77
CA ALA A 34 20.71 23.03 29.77
C ALA A 34 20.17 22.47 28.44
N PHE A 35 20.81 22.81 27.32
CA PHE A 35 20.36 22.39 25.99
C PHE A 35 20.86 20.99 25.63
N ARG A 36 21.98 20.56 26.23
CA ARG A 36 22.64 19.29 25.91
C ARG A 36 21.70 18.09 25.95
N ASN A 37 20.96 17.91 27.04
CA ASN A 37 20.08 16.74 27.18
C ASN A 37 18.88 16.77 26.23
N PRO A 38 18.07 17.86 26.17
CA PRO A 38 16.98 17.97 25.20
C PRO A 38 17.43 17.81 23.74
N ALA A 39 18.53 18.46 23.34
CA ALA A 39 19.04 18.37 21.98
C ALA A 39 19.55 16.95 21.66
N GLN A 40 20.28 16.31 22.58
CA GLN A 40 20.71 14.93 22.39
C GLN A 40 19.51 13.95 22.38
N ASN A 41 18.45 14.18 23.16
CA ASN A 41 17.24 13.36 23.09
C ASN A 41 16.66 13.38 21.67
N VAL A 42 16.66 14.53 21.00
CA VAL A 42 16.19 14.67 19.61
C VAL A 42 17.17 14.01 18.63
N LEU A 43 18.47 14.28 18.73
CA LEU A 43 19.49 13.72 17.82
C LEU A 43 19.53 12.17 17.82
N TRP A 44 19.26 11.55 18.96
CA TRP A 44 19.26 10.10 19.14
C TRP A 44 17.87 9.45 19.02
N ARG A 45 16.80 10.25 18.93
CA ARG A 45 15.41 9.75 18.90
C ARG A 45 15.18 8.80 17.72
N HIS A 46 15.69 9.17 16.56
CA HIS A 46 15.55 8.46 15.29
C HIS A 46 16.93 8.07 14.77
N LEU A 47 17.19 6.76 14.69
CA LEU A 47 18.42 6.21 14.14
C LEU A 47 18.16 5.46 12.83
N ALA A 48 19.12 5.52 11.91
CA ALA A 48 19.11 4.73 10.68
C ALA A 48 19.22 3.22 10.98
N THR A 49 20.17 2.91 11.86
CA THR A 49 20.62 1.58 12.23
C THR A 49 21.06 1.61 13.70
N VAL A 50 21.38 0.45 14.27
CA VAL A 50 21.94 0.36 15.64
C VAL A 50 23.38 0.88 15.72
N PHE A 51 24.04 1.02 14.57
CA PHE A 51 25.47 1.28 14.48
C PHE A 51 25.97 2.54 15.24
N PRO A 52 25.27 3.70 15.23
CA PRO A 52 25.69 4.86 16.04
C PRO A 52 25.79 4.56 17.54
N LEU A 53 24.96 3.65 18.07
CA LEU A 53 25.08 3.20 19.47
C LEU A 53 26.34 2.35 19.65
N LEU A 54 26.61 1.42 18.72
CA LEU A 54 27.78 0.55 18.80
C LEU A 54 29.10 1.34 18.71
N LYS A 55 29.13 2.45 17.96
CA LYS A 55 30.29 3.37 17.91
C LYS A 55 30.63 4.01 19.26
N LEU A 56 29.78 3.89 20.29
CA LEU A 56 30.09 4.34 21.65
C LEU A 56 31.02 3.38 22.41
N LEU A 57 31.21 2.15 21.89
CA LEU A 57 32.13 1.15 22.42
C LEU A 57 33.57 1.54 22.10
N SER A 58 34.40 1.67 23.13
CA SER A 58 35.79 2.13 22.98
C SER A 58 36.70 1.17 22.19
N ASN A 59 36.34 -0.11 22.15
CA ASN A 59 37.05 -1.22 21.53
C ASN A 59 36.46 -1.67 20.16
N LEU A 60 35.45 -0.96 19.64
CA LEU A 60 34.92 -1.26 18.30
C LEU A 60 35.83 -0.67 17.23
N LYS A 61 36.42 -1.53 16.38
CA LYS A 61 37.40 -1.13 15.36
C LYS A 61 36.95 -1.58 13.97
N PRO A 62 37.23 -0.78 12.93
CA PRO A 62 37.08 -1.22 11.55
C PRO A 62 38.24 -2.13 11.14
N ARG A 63 37.94 -3.23 10.44
CA ARG A 63 38.91 -4.08 9.75
C ARG A 63 38.54 -4.16 8.28
N LYS A 64 39.53 -4.00 7.41
CA LYS A 64 39.36 -4.28 5.98
C LYS A 64 39.46 -5.78 5.77
N GLU A 65 38.48 -6.38 5.10
CA GLU A 65 38.52 -7.79 4.75
C GLU A 65 39.60 -8.05 3.68
N ALA A 66 40.30 -9.18 3.73
CA ALA A 66 41.43 -9.43 2.83
C ALA A 66 41.00 -9.54 1.35
N ASP A 67 39.81 -10.09 1.11
CA ASP A 67 39.31 -10.43 -0.22
C ASP A 67 38.27 -9.42 -0.75
N SER A 68 37.88 -8.42 0.06
CA SER A 68 36.88 -7.43 -0.32
C SER A 68 37.32 -6.01 0.10
N ASN A 69 36.77 -4.98 -0.57
CA ASN A 69 36.97 -3.60 -0.12
C ASN A 69 35.99 -3.22 1.01
N ASP A 70 35.28 -4.19 1.59
CA ASP A 70 34.32 -3.93 2.65
C ASP A 70 35.04 -3.73 3.99
N ILE A 71 34.43 -2.88 4.82
CA ILE A 71 34.90 -2.58 6.17
C ILE A 71 33.99 -3.33 7.14
N VAL A 72 34.56 -4.30 7.85
CA VAL A 72 33.86 -5.07 8.89
C VAL A 72 34.25 -4.50 10.25
N TRP A 73 33.26 -4.09 11.03
CA TRP A 73 33.44 -3.60 12.40
C TRP A 73 33.37 -4.76 13.38
N PHE A 74 34.40 -4.90 14.21
CA PHE A 74 34.56 -5.98 15.19
C PHE A 74 35.03 -5.42 16.54
N LEU A 75 34.95 -6.21 17.60
CA LEU A 75 35.48 -5.86 18.93
C LEU A 75 36.90 -6.39 19.10
N GLU A 76 37.84 -5.50 19.43
CA GLU A 76 39.24 -5.85 19.68
C GLU A 76 39.44 -6.48 21.08
N ASP A 77 38.63 -6.05 22.06
CA ASP A 77 38.71 -6.44 23.47
C ASP A 77 37.31 -6.77 24.06
N GLN A 78 37.23 -7.03 25.36
CA GLN A 78 35.96 -7.17 26.08
C GLN A 78 35.24 -5.83 26.29
N ILE A 79 33.91 -5.84 26.28
CA ILE A 79 33.08 -4.65 26.56
C ILE A 79 33.20 -4.29 28.05
N THR A 80 33.63 -3.07 28.35
CA THR A 80 33.79 -2.62 29.74
C THR A 80 32.44 -2.23 30.38
N SER A 81 32.37 -2.21 31.71
CA SER A 81 31.17 -1.71 32.41
C SER A 81 30.84 -0.25 32.05
N GLN A 82 31.86 0.58 31.76
CA GLN A 82 31.64 1.96 31.34
C GLN A 82 30.97 2.04 29.96
N ASP A 83 31.37 1.16 29.02
CA ASP A 83 30.75 1.07 27.71
C ASP A 83 29.26 0.66 27.83
N VAL A 84 28.94 -0.31 28.69
CA VAL A 84 27.56 -0.74 28.97
C VAL A 84 26.72 0.43 29.49
N GLU A 85 27.23 1.21 30.44
CA GLU A 85 26.50 2.36 30.98
C GLU A 85 26.28 3.46 29.92
N ARG A 86 27.25 3.70 29.03
CA ARG A 86 27.05 4.61 27.89
C ARG A 86 25.94 4.10 26.96
N LEU A 87 25.97 2.81 26.60
CA LEU A 87 24.95 2.19 25.75
C LEU A 87 23.56 2.34 26.36
N LYS A 88 23.39 2.08 27.66
CA LYS A 88 22.10 2.26 28.34
C LYS A 88 21.63 3.72 28.30
N VAL A 89 22.50 4.68 28.61
CA VAL A 89 22.15 6.11 28.62
C VAL A 89 21.67 6.58 27.25
N PHE A 90 22.40 6.24 26.17
CA PHE A 90 22.00 6.66 24.82
C PHE A 90 20.87 5.82 24.24
N GLY A 91 20.85 4.52 24.52
CA GLY A 91 19.82 3.59 24.07
C GLY A 91 18.42 3.93 24.57
N THR A 92 18.29 4.44 25.81
CA THR A 92 17.01 4.93 26.34
C THR A 92 16.43 6.12 25.57
N ARG A 93 17.23 6.84 24.78
CA ARG A 93 16.80 8.00 23.98
C ARG A 93 16.20 7.58 22.63
N VAL A 94 16.56 6.39 22.16
CA VAL A 94 16.12 5.86 20.87
C VAL A 94 14.65 5.46 20.95
N ARG A 95 13.84 6.01 20.04
CA ARG A 95 12.41 5.75 19.88
C ARG A 95 12.09 5.10 18.55
N SER A 96 12.92 5.29 17.53
CA SER A 96 12.74 4.67 16.24
C SER A 96 14.07 4.27 15.62
N ILE A 97 14.10 3.08 15.03
CA ILE A 97 15.18 2.63 14.16
C ILE A 97 14.57 2.37 12.80
N SER A 98 15.03 3.08 11.77
CA SER A 98 14.48 2.95 10.42
C SER A 98 15.52 3.12 9.33
N SER A 99 15.68 2.06 8.54
CA SER A 99 16.53 2.01 7.35
C SER A 99 16.08 2.91 6.20
N LYS A 100 14.82 3.37 6.18
CA LYS A 100 14.24 4.13 5.05
C LYS A 100 14.81 5.54 4.91
N TRP A 101 15.29 6.14 5.99
CA TRP A 101 15.66 7.55 6.02
C TRP A 101 16.96 7.86 5.27
N PHE A 102 17.76 6.84 4.93
CA PHE A 102 19.13 7.04 4.44
C PHE A 102 19.44 6.34 3.11
N ARG A 103 18.43 6.16 2.24
CA ARG A 103 18.58 5.49 0.92
C ARG A 103 19.69 6.08 0.03
N LYS A 104 20.16 7.30 0.28
CA LYS A 104 21.22 7.95 -0.51
C LYS A 104 22.59 8.00 0.17
N GLU A 105 22.72 7.64 1.45
CA GLU A 105 23.89 8.06 2.24
C GLU A 105 24.55 7.01 3.13
N ILE A 106 24.01 5.79 3.25
CA ILE A 106 24.80 4.74 3.93
C ILE A 106 25.80 4.21 2.91
N PRO A 107 27.12 4.47 3.05
CA PRO A 107 28.11 3.86 2.19
C PRO A 107 27.90 2.36 2.29
N SER A 108 27.73 1.69 1.16
CA SER A 108 27.37 0.28 1.08
C SER A 108 28.37 -0.69 1.73
N GLN A 109 29.43 -0.17 2.35
CA GLN A 109 30.66 -0.86 2.74
C GLN A 109 30.82 -1.10 4.25
N GLU A 110 30.02 -0.50 5.14
CA GLU A 110 30.15 -0.75 6.57
C GLU A 110 29.28 -1.96 6.99
N GLN A 111 29.94 -3.05 7.38
CA GLN A 111 29.33 -4.25 7.95
C GLN A 111 29.70 -4.39 9.43
N ILE A 112 28.83 -4.98 10.25
CA ILE A 112 29.12 -5.25 11.67
C ILE A 112 29.20 -6.76 11.82
N ASP A 113 30.29 -7.25 12.40
CA ASP A 113 30.47 -8.67 12.69
C ASP A 113 29.45 -9.15 13.73
N ASP A 114 28.86 -10.31 13.54
CA ASP A 114 27.81 -10.83 14.43
C ASP A 114 28.26 -11.03 15.87
N SER A 115 29.55 -11.32 16.07
CA SER A 115 30.14 -11.44 17.41
C SER A 115 29.99 -10.15 18.22
N VAL A 116 29.91 -8.98 17.57
CA VAL A 116 29.66 -7.69 18.23
C VAL A 116 28.27 -7.68 18.86
N PHE A 117 27.25 -8.11 18.13
CA PHE A 117 25.88 -8.14 18.65
C PHE A 117 25.74 -9.14 19.80
N VAL A 118 26.35 -10.33 19.66
CA VAL A 118 26.37 -11.35 20.72
C VAL A 118 27.10 -10.86 21.97
N ALA A 119 28.26 -10.21 21.80
CA ALA A 119 29.01 -9.64 22.92
C ALA A 119 28.21 -8.52 23.63
N VAL A 120 27.55 -7.65 22.88
CA VAL A 120 26.69 -6.59 23.44
C VAL A 120 25.49 -7.20 24.17
N ALA A 121 24.83 -8.20 23.59
CA ALA A 121 23.70 -8.88 24.22
C ALA A 121 24.12 -9.53 25.55
N SER A 122 25.27 -10.20 25.55
CA SER A 122 25.87 -10.79 26.75
C SER A 122 26.20 -9.73 27.82
N ALA A 123 26.85 -8.64 27.42
CA ALA A 123 27.22 -7.54 28.32
C ALA A 123 26.00 -6.83 28.93
N LEU A 124 24.88 -6.80 28.22
CA LEU A 124 23.62 -6.22 28.70
C LEU A 124 22.85 -7.13 29.66
N GLN A 125 23.22 -8.41 29.82
CA GLN A 125 22.60 -9.35 30.76
C GLN A 125 21.06 -9.37 30.65
N SER A 126 20.55 -9.62 29.44
CA SER A 126 19.10 -9.64 29.12
C SER A 126 18.38 -8.28 29.16
N HIS A 127 19.09 -7.17 29.38
CA HIS A 127 18.49 -5.84 29.20
C HIS A 127 18.45 -5.48 27.71
N SER A 128 17.39 -4.80 27.30
CA SER A 128 17.31 -4.24 25.95
C SER A 128 18.30 -3.10 25.77
N LEU A 129 18.94 -3.04 24.60
CA LEU A 129 19.77 -1.90 24.21
C LEU A 129 18.92 -0.64 24.03
N VAL A 130 17.69 -0.80 23.56
CA VAL A 130 16.76 0.32 23.25
C VAL A 130 15.42 0.09 23.96
N PRO A 131 15.38 0.19 25.30
CA PRO A 131 14.20 -0.18 26.10
C PRO A 131 12.97 0.68 25.78
N ASN A 132 13.17 1.80 25.09
CA ASN A 132 12.22 2.85 24.81
C ASN A 132 11.78 2.90 23.33
N LEU A 133 12.17 1.89 22.54
CA LEU A 133 11.85 1.76 21.11
C LEU A 133 10.33 1.64 20.89
N ARG A 134 9.81 2.47 19.99
CA ARG A 134 8.40 2.48 19.58
C ARG A 134 8.20 2.00 18.16
N SER A 135 9.16 2.25 17.26
CA SER A 135 9.04 1.89 15.85
C SER A 135 10.32 1.23 15.36
N LEU A 136 10.22 0.02 14.83
CA LEU A 136 11.32 -0.73 14.23
C LEU A 136 11.02 -0.93 12.75
N ASN A 137 11.90 -0.46 11.87
CA ASN A 137 11.77 -0.63 10.42
C ASN A 137 13.11 -1.03 9.82
N MET A 138 13.31 -2.33 9.67
CA MET A 138 14.61 -2.91 9.40
C MET A 138 14.56 -3.77 8.13
N LEU A 139 15.56 -3.55 7.26
CA LEU A 139 15.86 -4.46 6.17
C LEU A 139 16.79 -5.53 6.73
N LEU A 140 16.30 -6.75 6.76
CA LEU A 140 16.99 -7.95 7.17
C LEU A 140 17.56 -8.60 5.90
N GLY A 141 18.67 -8.10 5.38
CA GLY A 141 19.34 -8.72 4.22
C GLY A 141 20.57 -9.50 4.67
N ARG A 142 20.84 -10.66 4.06
CA ARG A 142 22.16 -11.28 4.17
C ARG A 142 23.13 -10.53 3.27
N LYS A 143 23.70 -9.43 3.75
CA LYS A 143 25.07 -9.15 3.36
C LYS A 143 25.94 -10.27 3.94
N LYS A 144 26.92 -10.78 3.18
CA LYS A 144 27.77 -11.90 3.58
C LYS A 144 28.22 -11.73 5.04
N GLY A 145 27.84 -12.66 5.92
CA GLY A 145 28.35 -12.70 7.30
C GLY A 145 27.61 -11.92 8.38
N CYS A 146 26.39 -11.40 8.12
CA CYS A 146 25.55 -10.85 9.20
C CYS A 146 24.23 -11.63 9.38
N HIS A 147 24.03 -12.19 10.57
CA HIS A 147 22.87 -12.94 11.05
C HIS A 147 21.87 -12.01 11.77
N PRO A 148 20.67 -11.80 11.21
CA PRO A 148 19.73 -10.84 11.79
C PRO A 148 19.16 -11.17 13.16
N SER A 149 19.20 -12.44 13.59
CA SER A 149 18.88 -12.83 14.97
C SER A 149 19.68 -12.04 15.99
N ALA A 150 20.97 -11.85 15.75
CA ALA A 150 21.86 -11.26 16.74
C ALA A 150 21.49 -9.79 17.01
N VAL A 151 21.16 -9.02 15.96
CA VAL A 151 20.70 -7.64 16.13
C VAL A 151 19.29 -7.58 16.72
N LEU A 152 18.36 -8.44 16.30
CA LEU A 152 16.99 -8.46 16.82
C LEU A 152 16.93 -8.71 18.34
N GLN A 153 17.86 -9.50 18.88
CA GLN A 153 17.97 -9.74 20.32
C GLN A 153 18.27 -8.48 21.15
N LEU A 154 18.81 -7.43 20.53
CA LEU A 154 19.07 -6.15 21.19
C LEU A 154 17.88 -5.20 21.16
N LEU A 155 16.86 -5.49 20.32
CA LEU A 155 15.82 -4.55 19.91
C LEU A 155 14.43 -4.89 20.48
N TYR A 156 14.36 -5.42 21.70
CA TYR A 156 13.10 -5.62 22.39
C TYR A 156 12.66 -4.35 23.12
N SER A 157 11.38 -3.98 23.05
CA SER A 157 10.83 -2.93 23.93
C SER A 157 9.37 -3.22 24.26
N PRO A 158 8.94 -3.03 25.52
CA PRO A 158 7.52 -3.13 25.89
C PRO A 158 6.67 -2.00 25.28
N TYR A 159 7.31 -0.93 24.80
CA TYR A 159 6.65 0.22 24.18
C TYR A 159 6.63 0.16 22.65
N ILE A 160 7.05 -0.96 22.06
CA ILE A 160 7.03 -1.11 20.61
C ILE A 160 5.59 -1.07 20.10
N GLN A 161 5.35 -0.24 19.09
CA GLN A 161 4.05 0.03 18.48
C GLN A 161 4.02 -0.43 17.04
N ASP A 162 5.13 -0.23 16.31
CA ASP A 162 5.22 -0.57 14.90
C ASP A 162 6.47 -1.41 14.62
N ILE A 163 6.27 -2.51 13.91
CA ILE A 163 7.34 -3.38 13.41
C ILE A 163 7.15 -3.53 11.91
N TYR A 164 8.16 -3.13 11.15
CA TYR A 164 8.27 -3.30 9.71
C TYR A 164 9.56 -4.06 9.43
N LEU A 165 9.48 -5.38 9.29
CA LEU A 165 10.63 -6.18 8.89
C LEU A 165 10.49 -6.46 7.41
N ARG A 166 11.60 -6.39 6.67
CA ARG A 166 11.64 -6.83 5.27
C ARG A 166 12.87 -7.67 5.05
N SER A 167 12.76 -8.78 4.32
CA SER A 167 13.95 -9.42 3.80
C SER A 167 14.63 -8.51 2.77
N GLY A 168 15.94 -8.33 2.87
CA GLY A 168 16.70 -7.32 2.12
C GLY A 168 17.00 -7.67 0.67
N ASP A 169 16.54 -8.83 0.21
CA ASP A 169 16.95 -9.40 -1.06
C ASP A 169 15.94 -8.99 -2.14
N GLY A 170 16.40 -8.18 -3.10
CA GLY A 170 15.61 -7.84 -4.28
C GLY A 170 15.22 -9.10 -5.08
N PRO A 171 14.33 -8.97 -6.07
CA PRO A 171 13.72 -10.10 -6.80
C PRO A 171 14.71 -10.97 -7.61
N ASN A 172 16.02 -10.71 -7.55
CA ASN A 172 17.04 -11.35 -8.39
C ASN A 172 18.02 -12.25 -7.60
N LEU A 173 17.86 -12.42 -6.28
CA LEU A 173 18.78 -13.24 -5.49
C LEU A 173 18.26 -14.66 -5.32
N THR A 174 19.20 -15.61 -5.33
CA THR A 174 18.96 -17.06 -5.21
C THR A 174 18.37 -17.41 -3.84
N LEU A 175 17.48 -18.42 -3.79
CA LEU A 175 16.80 -18.93 -2.59
C LEU A 175 17.68 -19.16 -1.34
N GLU A 176 19.00 -19.27 -1.49
CA GLU A 176 19.93 -19.50 -0.38
C GLU A 176 20.13 -18.30 0.56
N SER A 177 19.68 -17.09 0.18
CA SER A 177 19.90 -15.87 0.97
C SER A 177 18.77 -15.51 1.94
N PHE A 178 17.63 -16.22 1.90
CA PHE A 178 16.52 -15.93 2.81
C PHE A 178 16.93 -16.03 4.29
N LEU A 179 16.37 -15.14 5.09
CA LEU A 179 16.51 -15.17 6.54
C LEU A 179 15.91 -16.45 7.10
N PRO A 180 16.48 -17.00 8.18
CA PRO A 180 15.79 -18.03 8.94
C PRO A 180 14.49 -17.42 9.49
N ALA A 181 13.33 -17.90 9.06
CA ALA A 181 12.04 -17.44 9.62
C ALA A 181 11.99 -17.67 11.14
N ASP A 182 12.71 -18.68 11.61
CA ASP A 182 12.95 -18.98 13.02
C ASP A 182 13.43 -17.78 13.83
N ASP A 183 14.32 -16.92 13.30
CA ASP A 183 14.84 -15.77 14.04
C ASP A 183 13.73 -14.76 14.36
N ILE A 184 12.84 -14.55 13.40
CA ILE A 184 11.68 -13.65 13.53
C ILE A 184 10.64 -14.29 14.43
N ALA A 185 10.39 -15.58 14.29
CA ALA A 185 9.48 -16.32 15.16
C ALA A 185 9.95 -16.22 16.62
N VAL A 186 11.25 -16.42 16.89
CA VAL A 186 11.84 -16.25 18.22
C VAL A 186 11.68 -14.81 18.70
N TYR A 187 11.96 -13.81 17.86
CA TYR A 187 11.79 -12.40 18.20
C TYR A 187 10.34 -12.07 18.59
N LEU A 188 9.36 -12.48 17.79
CA LEU A 188 7.94 -12.27 18.06
C LEU A 188 7.47 -13.03 19.31
N LYS A 189 7.97 -14.24 19.55
CA LYS A 189 7.70 -15.04 20.75
C LYS A 189 8.25 -14.39 22.01
N VAL A 190 9.39 -13.71 21.93
CA VAL A 190 9.90 -12.91 23.05
C VAL A 190 9.02 -11.68 23.27
N LEU A 191 8.63 -10.96 22.20
CA LEU A 191 7.74 -9.81 22.32
C LEU A 191 6.37 -10.16 22.94
N SER A 192 5.82 -11.32 22.59
CA SER A 192 4.55 -11.78 23.16
C SER A 192 4.69 -12.09 24.67
N ARG A 193 5.79 -12.71 25.09
CA ARG A 193 6.11 -12.96 26.52
C ARG A 193 6.33 -11.68 27.31
N LEU A 194 6.92 -10.66 26.69
CA LEU A 194 7.08 -9.33 27.29
C LEU A 194 5.77 -8.55 27.38
N HIS A 195 4.65 -9.13 26.94
CA HIS A 195 3.34 -8.49 26.91
C HIS A 195 3.40 -7.13 26.21
N ALA A 196 3.99 -7.08 25.01
CA ALA A 196 4.03 -5.90 24.17
C ALA A 196 2.62 -5.52 23.66
N ARG A 197 1.72 -5.15 24.57
CA ARG A 197 0.33 -4.73 24.31
C ARG A 197 0.26 -3.44 23.51
N SER A 198 1.36 -2.70 23.47
CA SER A 198 1.51 -1.48 22.67
C SER A 198 1.63 -1.76 21.17
N LEU A 199 1.98 -3.00 20.77
CA LEU A 199 2.22 -3.34 19.37
C LEU A 199 0.91 -3.29 18.58
N ARG A 200 0.81 -2.30 17.67
CA ARG A 200 -0.37 -2.02 16.85
C ARG A 200 -0.20 -2.47 15.41
N THR A 201 1.01 -2.35 14.87
CA THR A 201 1.30 -2.65 13.47
C THR A 201 2.45 -3.64 13.37
N LEU A 202 2.18 -4.76 12.70
CA LEU A 202 3.17 -5.76 12.33
C LEU A 202 3.12 -5.92 10.81
N ASP A 203 4.23 -5.61 10.17
CA ASP A 203 4.37 -5.64 8.73
C ASP A 203 5.60 -6.48 8.38
N LEU A 204 5.33 -7.64 7.79
CA LEU A 204 6.31 -8.63 7.44
C LEU A 204 6.35 -8.81 5.92
N TYR A 205 7.40 -8.27 5.29
CA TYR A 205 7.67 -8.42 3.85
C TYR A 205 8.78 -9.44 3.53
N ASP A 206 8.53 -10.26 2.52
CA ASP A 206 9.48 -11.13 1.84
C ASP A 206 10.07 -12.22 2.77
N PHE A 207 9.23 -12.78 3.65
CA PHE A 207 9.64 -13.81 4.60
C PHE A 207 9.17 -15.20 4.19
N PRO A 208 10.02 -16.23 4.29
CA PRO A 208 9.63 -17.60 3.99
C PRO A 208 8.39 -18.00 4.81
N SER A 209 7.51 -18.80 4.18
CA SER A 209 6.20 -19.21 4.72
C SER A 209 6.25 -20.17 5.91
N GLU A 210 7.37 -20.26 6.60
CA GLU A 210 7.49 -21.20 7.71
C GLU A 210 6.47 -20.85 8.79
N LEU A 211 5.70 -21.86 9.18
CA LEU A 211 4.53 -21.75 10.08
C LEU A 211 4.88 -21.13 11.44
N ASN A 212 6.13 -21.26 11.87
CA ASN A 212 6.63 -20.82 13.18
C ASN A 212 6.39 -19.33 13.45
N VAL A 213 6.52 -18.47 12.43
CA VAL A 213 6.29 -17.02 12.58
C VAL A 213 4.81 -16.75 12.87
N LEU A 214 3.93 -17.44 12.16
CA LEU A 214 2.49 -17.27 12.25
C LEU A 214 1.93 -17.76 13.58
N GLU A 215 2.51 -18.82 14.16
CA GLU A 215 2.13 -19.34 15.47
C GLU A 215 2.32 -18.32 16.60
N SER A 216 3.23 -17.36 16.43
CA SER A 216 3.52 -16.35 17.47
C SER A 216 2.57 -15.14 17.42
N ILE A 217 1.94 -14.87 16.28
CA ILE A 217 1.12 -13.68 16.05
C ILE A 217 -0.16 -13.64 16.91
N PRO A 218 -0.91 -14.75 17.13
CA PRO A 218 -2.12 -14.74 17.96
C PRO A 218 -1.91 -14.26 19.40
N PHE A 219 -0.67 -14.30 19.91
CA PHE A 219 -0.34 -13.81 21.24
C PHE A 219 -0.13 -12.28 21.30
N LEU A 220 -0.09 -11.60 20.16
CA LEU A 220 0.08 -10.15 20.05
C LEU A 220 -1.28 -9.45 20.15
N GLN A 221 -1.89 -9.50 21.33
CA GLN A 221 -3.28 -9.09 21.57
C GLN A 221 -3.58 -7.61 21.24
N GLY A 222 -2.57 -6.74 21.22
CA GLY A 222 -2.72 -5.32 20.84
C GLY A 222 -2.75 -5.06 19.33
N LEU A 223 -2.52 -6.09 18.51
CA LEU A 223 -2.29 -5.95 17.08
C LEU A 223 -3.57 -5.51 16.36
N SER A 224 -3.47 -4.38 15.64
CA SER A 224 -4.57 -3.78 14.87
C SER A 224 -4.37 -3.91 13.36
N THR A 225 -3.13 -3.75 12.90
CA THR A 225 -2.77 -3.87 11.49
C THR A 225 -1.75 -4.99 11.35
N LEU A 226 -2.09 -6.01 10.57
CA LEU A 226 -1.19 -7.08 10.18
C LEU A 226 -1.01 -7.07 8.66
N ARG A 227 0.23 -7.10 8.21
CA ARG A 227 0.57 -7.30 6.80
C ARG A 227 1.57 -8.42 6.68
N LEU A 228 1.18 -9.45 5.93
CA LEU A 228 2.01 -10.61 5.60
C LEU A 228 2.15 -10.60 4.09
N ALA A 229 3.29 -10.15 3.59
CA ALA A 229 3.56 -9.99 2.17
C ALA A 229 4.77 -10.85 1.82
N ASN A 230 4.65 -11.83 0.93
CA ASN A 230 5.81 -12.62 0.55
C ASN A 230 5.95 -12.77 -0.98
N GLN A 231 7.20 -12.85 -1.43
CA GLN A 231 7.62 -12.91 -2.83
C GLN A 231 7.13 -14.21 -3.49
N GLU A 232 7.29 -15.37 -2.84
CA GLU A 232 7.20 -16.64 -3.55
C GLU A 232 6.52 -17.75 -2.74
N GLN A 233 5.57 -18.43 -3.38
CA GLN A 233 4.98 -19.73 -3.02
C GLN A 233 4.54 -19.93 -1.56
N VAL A 234 4.17 -18.86 -0.86
CA VAL A 234 3.64 -19.01 0.51
C VAL A 234 2.39 -19.81 0.49
N VAL A 235 2.44 -20.87 1.27
CA VAL A 235 1.28 -21.65 1.61
C VAL A 235 0.89 -21.31 3.04
N LEU A 236 -0.33 -20.79 3.20
CA LEU A 236 -0.88 -20.45 4.50
C LEU A 236 -1.86 -21.53 4.93
N GLU A 237 -1.75 -22.05 6.15
CA GLU A 237 -2.73 -23.01 6.66
C GLU A 237 -3.99 -22.31 7.20
N GLN A 238 -5.15 -22.97 7.06
CA GLN A 238 -6.40 -22.50 7.66
C GLN A 238 -6.29 -22.27 9.17
N SER A 239 -5.54 -23.12 9.88
CA SER A 239 -5.29 -23.01 11.33
C SER A 239 -4.71 -21.64 11.70
N ALA A 240 -3.75 -21.15 10.92
CA ALA A 240 -3.15 -19.84 11.11
C ALA A 240 -4.18 -18.71 10.89
N ILE A 241 -4.99 -18.78 9.84
CA ILE A 241 -6.05 -17.79 9.57
C ILE A 241 -7.08 -17.78 10.70
N THR A 242 -7.49 -18.95 11.19
CA THR A 242 -8.37 -19.11 12.36
C THR A 242 -7.77 -18.45 13.59
N ALA A 243 -6.47 -18.59 13.81
CA ALA A 243 -5.79 -17.97 14.94
C ALA A 243 -5.71 -16.44 14.80
N LEU A 244 -5.53 -15.91 13.58
CA LEU A 244 -5.60 -14.47 13.30
C LEU A 244 -7.00 -13.89 13.57
N ALA A 245 -8.06 -14.66 13.29
CA ALA A 245 -9.43 -14.24 13.57
C ALA A 245 -9.72 -14.02 15.07
N GLN A 246 -8.91 -14.60 15.95
CA GLN A 246 -9.04 -14.44 17.41
C GLN A 246 -8.41 -13.14 17.93
N LEU A 247 -7.70 -12.38 17.09
CA LEU A 247 -7.11 -11.12 17.52
C LEU A 247 -8.19 -10.06 17.75
N PRO A 248 -8.35 -9.55 18.98
CA PRO A 248 -9.51 -8.74 19.35
C PRO A 248 -9.52 -7.36 18.68
N HIS A 249 -8.35 -6.84 18.31
CA HIS A 249 -8.20 -5.48 17.78
C HIS A 249 -7.84 -5.44 16.29
N LEU A 250 -7.77 -6.59 15.61
CA LEU A 250 -7.33 -6.66 14.21
C LEU A 250 -8.36 -6.03 13.27
N ASP A 251 -8.12 -4.79 12.86
CA ASP A 251 -9.00 -4.01 11.97
C ASP A 251 -8.54 -4.00 10.51
N SER A 252 -7.25 -4.26 10.25
CA SER A 252 -6.66 -4.24 8.93
C SER A 252 -5.75 -5.44 8.73
N LEU A 253 -6.09 -6.29 7.75
CA LEU A 253 -5.34 -7.48 7.42
C LEU A 253 -4.96 -7.46 5.94
N LYS A 254 -3.66 -7.56 5.67
CA LYS A 254 -3.12 -7.79 4.33
C LYS A 254 -2.43 -9.14 4.27
N LEU A 255 -2.85 -10.01 3.38
CA LEU A 255 -2.29 -11.35 3.13
C LEU A 255 -1.86 -11.46 1.67
N GLU A 256 -0.58 -11.66 1.38
CA GLU A 256 -0.09 -12.03 0.05
C GLU A 256 0.39 -13.48 0.11
N VAL A 257 -0.46 -14.41 -0.33
CA VAL A 257 -0.26 -15.87 -0.21
C VAL A 257 -0.57 -16.55 -1.54
N HIS A 258 0.26 -17.47 -1.99
CA HIS A 258 0.02 -18.13 -3.29
C HIS A 258 -1.09 -19.18 -3.20
N HIS A 259 -1.18 -19.87 -2.08
CA HIS A 259 -2.18 -20.91 -1.85
C HIS A 259 -2.57 -20.96 -0.37
N ILE A 260 -3.80 -21.37 -0.07
CA ILE A 260 -4.24 -21.65 1.30
C ILE A 260 -4.49 -23.15 1.45
N ILE A 261 -3.84 -23.79 2.41
CA ILE A 261 -4.13 -25.18 2.76
C ILE A 261 -5.37 -25.21 3.66
N TRP A 262 -6.44 -25.77 3.10
CA TRP A 262 -7.71 -25.97 3.78
C TRP A 262 -7.73 -27.34 4.48
N ASN A 263 -7.23 -27.38 5.72
CA ASN A 263 -7.19 -28.61 6.52
C ASN A 263 -8.56 -28.92 7.15
N GLY A 264 -9.16 -30.03 6.75
CA GLY A 264 -10.28 -30.66 7.46
C GLY A 264 -11.68 -30.32 6.94
N SER A 265 -12.64 -31.15 7.39
CA SER A 265 -14.08 -31.06 7.14
C SER A 265 -14.82 -30.21 8.17
N SER A 266 -14.12 -29.59 9.13
CA SER A 266 -14.75 -28.68 10.07
C SER A 266 -15.39 -27.53 9.29
N ARG A 267 -16.70 -27.43 9.42
CA ARG A 267 -17.53 -26.35 8.88
C ARG A 267 -17.72 -25.25 9.93
N ASP A 268 -16.85 -25.20 10.94
CA ASP A 268 -16.94 -24.18 11.97
C ASP A 268 -16.65 -22.83 11.33
N ILE A 269 -17.67 -21.99 11.34
CA ILE A 269 -17.63 -20.65 10.77
C ILE A 269 -16.96 -19.74 11.79
N VAL A 270 -15.77 -19.23 11.48
CA VAL A 270 -14.99 -18.39 12.40
C VAL A 270 -15.18 -16.91 12.05
N PRO A 271 -15.62 -16.05 12.99
CA PRO A 271 -15.85 -14.64 12.71
C PRO A 271 -14.61 -13.76 12.94
N PHE A 272 -14.28 -12.90 11.99
CA PHE A 272 -13.41 -11.74 12.14
C PHE A 272 -14.21 -10.53 12.63
N ASN A 273 -14.40 -10.42 13.94
CA ASN A 273 -15.34 -9.47 14.53
C ASN A 273 -14.98 -8.00 14.31
N THR A 274 -13.70 -7.66 14.26
CA THR A 274 -13.22 -6.26 14.20
C THR A 274 -12.59 -5.89 12.87
N LEU A 275 -12.48 -6.83 11.92
CA LEU A 275 -11.79 -6.58 10.65
C LEU A 275 -12.61 -5.64 9.75
N ILE A 276 -12.05 -4.47 9.48
CA ILE A 276 -12.64 -3.40 8.65
C ILE A 276 -12.08 -3.46 7.22
N ARG A 277 -10.80 -3.79 7.07
CA ARG A 277 -10.08 -3.81 5.79
C ARG A 277 -9.40 -5.16 5.59
N LEU A 278 -9.70 -5.81 4.48
CA LEU A 278 -9.06 -7.05 4.05
C LEU A 278 -8.46 -6.84 2.66
N GLU A 279 -7.14 -6.96 2.57
CA GLU A 279 -6.41 -7.06 1.31
C GLU A 279 -5.86 -8.48 1.20
N VAL A 280 -6.30 -9.24 0.21
CA VAL A 280 -5.85 -10.63 0.02
C VAL A 280 -5.33 -10.79 -1.40
N SER A 281 -4.14 -11.35 -1.54
CA SER A 281 -3.54 -11.70 -2.81
C SER A 281 -3.39 -13.20 -2.81
N CYS A 282 -4.26 -13.92 -3.54
CA CYS A 282 -4.27 -15.38 -3.60
C CYS A 282 -4.98 -15.89 -4.84
N GLN A 283 -4.95 -17.21 -5.05
CA GLN A 283 -5.70 -17.84 -6.12
C GLN A 283 -7.22 -17.68 -5.93
N PHE A 284 -7.94 -17.73 -7.04
CA PHE A 284 -9.39 -17.53 -7.06
C PHE A 284 -10.15 -18.46 -6.12
N MET A 285 -9.84 -19.76 -6.10
CA MET A 285 -10.58 -20.70 -5.27
C MET A 285 -10.31 -20.52 -3.77
N ASP A 286 -9.12 -20.04 -3.40
CA ASP A 286 -8.76 -19.81 -2.00
C ASP A 286 -9.56 -18.65 -1.40
N VAL A 287 -9.75 -17.56 -2.14
CA VAL A 287 -10.58 -16.46 -1.64
C VAL A 287 -12.06 -16.86 -1.52
N VAL A 288 -12.57 -17.70 -2.43
CA VAL A 288 -13.94 -18.24 -2.33
C VAL A 288 -14.09 -19.10 -1.08
N GLU A 289 -13.13 -19.98 -0.81
CA GLU A 289 -13.13 -20.83 0.37
C GLU A 289 -12.95 -20.04 1.67
N LEU A 290 -12.09 -19.00 1.65
CA LEU A 290 -11.91 -18.05 2.75
C LEU A 290 -13.25 -17.42 3.14
N PHE A 291 -14.00 -16.88 2.19
CA PHE A 291 -15.31 -16.30 2.48
C PHE A 291 -16.40 -17.34 2.79
N SER A 292 -16.19 -18.60 2.42
CA SER A 292 -17.12 -19.69 2.77
C SER A 292 -16.93 -20.16 4.22
N ARG A 293 -15.69 -20.10 4.75
CA ARG A 293 -15.35 -20.56 6.12
C ARG A 293 -15.34 -19.45 7.17
N PHE A 294 -15.18 -18.20 6.77
CA PHE A 294 -15.06 -17.08 7.71
C PHE A 294 -16.21 -16.07 7.55
N LYS A 295 -16.57 -15.39 8.65
CA LYS A 295 -17.50 -14.25 8.62
C LYS A 295 -16.75 -12.96 8.89
N PHE A 296 -17.22 -11.90 8.26
CA PHE A 296 -16.60 -10.59 8.27
C PHE A 296 -17.66 -9.51 8.59
N PRO A 297 -18.24 -9.53 9.81
CA PRO A 297 -19.36 -8.66 10.17
C PRO A 297 -19.01 -7.16 10.14
N SER A 298 -17.75 -6.80 10.33
CA SER A 298 -17.30 -5.39 10.36
C SER A 298 -16.63 -4.92 9.07
N LEU A 299 -16.51 -5.81 8.07
CA LEU A 299 -15.73 -5.52 6.88
C LEU A 299 -16.40 -4.45 6.03
N GLN A 300 -15.63 -3.40 5.76
CA GLN A 300 -16.04 -2.29 4.91
C GLN A 300 -15.38 -2.38 3.55
N LYS A 301 -14.11 -2.83 3.52
CA LYS A 301 -13.28 -2.84 2.31
C LYS A 301 -12.66 -4.20 2.07
N LEU A 302 -12.87 -4.73 0.87
CA LEU A 302 -12.21 -5.91 0.36
C LEU A 302 -11.43 -5.55 -0.90
N GLN A 303 -10.13 -5.86 -0.89
CA GLN A 303 -9.29 -5.83 -2.07
C GLN A 303 -8.74 -7.25 -2.31
N HIS A 304 -9.11 -7.86 -3.43
CA HIS A 304 -8.58 -9.15 -3.86
C HIS A 304 -7.65 -8.97 -5.04
N GLN A 305 -6.36 -9.23 -4.85
CA GLN A 305 -5.39 -9.28 -5.94
C GLN A 305 -5.31 -10.72 -6.46
N LEU A 306 -5.93 -10.95 -7.62
CA LEU A 306 -6.07 -12.28 -8.20
C LEU A 306 -4.71 -12.80 -8.69
N ILE A 307 -4.26 -13.92 -8.12
CA ILE A 307 -3.10 -14.66 -8.62
C ILE A 307 -3.60 -15.70 -9.63
N LEU A 308 -3.13 -15.58 -10.87
CA LEU A 308 -3.42 -16.54 -11.93
C LEU A 308 -2.58 -17.80 -11.76
N ARG A 309 -3.19 -18.96 -12.03
CA ARG A 309 -2.47 -20.23 -12.13
C ARG A 309 -1.60 -20.27 -13.39
N GLN A 310 -0.73 -21.27 -13.50
CA GLN A 310 0.21 -21.42 -14.62
C GLN A 310 -0.50 -21.50 -15.99
N GLN A 311 -1.70 -22.09 -16.05
CA GLN A 311 -2.52 -22.18 -17.26
C GLN A 311 -3.87 -21.50 -17.03
N PRO A 312 -3.93 -20.15 -17.09
CA PRO A 312 -5.13 -19.42 -16.68
C PRO A 312 -6.33 -19.67 -17.59
N HIS A 313 -6.10 -19.96 -18.88
CA HIS A 313 -7.16 -20.25 -19.86
C HIS A 313 -7.83 -21.61 -19.65
N ALA A 314 -7.14 -22.57 -19.02
CA ALA A 314 -7.67 -23.91 -18.77
C ALA A 314 -8.61 -23.97 -17.55
N HIS A 315 -8.91 -22.84 -16.93
CA HIS A 315 -9.58 -22.79 -15.64
C HIS A 315 -10.85 -21.96 -15.68
N LEU A 316 -11.89 -22.50 -15.03
CA LEU A 316 -13.14 -21.80 -14.81
C LEU A 316 -13.02 -20.94 -13.56
N TYR A 317 -13.47 -19.69 -13.66
CA TYR A 317 -13.54 -18.74 -12.56
C TYR A 317 -15.01 -18.54 -12.19
N PRO A 318 -15.56 -19.30 -11.22
CA PRO A 318 -16.97 -19.22 -10.85
C PRO A 318 -17.25 -17.93 -10.04
N TRP A 319 -17.38 -16.81 -10.75
CA TRP A 319 -17.62 -15.48 -10.18
C TRP A 319 -18.92 -15.37 -9.39
N ASP A 320 -19.95 -16.13 -9.75
CA ASP A 320 -21.19 -16.26 -8.98
C ASP A 320 -20.91 -16.77 -7.56
N ARG A 321 -20.08 -17.81 -7.43
CA ARG A 321 -19.67 -18.36 -6.13
C ARG A 321 -18.84 -17.35 -5.35
N TYR A 322 -17.95 -16.63 -6.01
CA TYR A 322 -17.15 -15.57 -5.37
C TYR A 322 -18.05 -14.48 -4.77
N PHE A 323 -18.93 -13.88 -5.57
CA PHE A 323 -19.80 -12.81 -5.07
C PHE A 323 -20.80 -13.31 -4.02
N ASN A 324 -21.34 -14.53 -4.17
CA ASN A 324 -22.19 -15.15 -3.15
C ASN A 324 -21.43 -15.38 -1.84
N ALA A 325 -20.19 -15.87 -1.91
CA ALA A 325 -19.36 -16.06 -0.72
C ALA A 325 -19.07 -14.73 -0.02
N VAL A 326 -18.68 -13.68 -0.77
CA VAL A 326 -18.46 -12.33 -0.21
C VAL A 326 -19.75 -11.76 0.39
N GLY A 327 -20.88 -11.82 -0.32
CA GLY A 327 -22.14 -11.28 0.16
C GLY A 327 -22.71 -12.01 1.37
N SER A 328 -22.54 -13.34 1.45
CA SER A 328 -23.02 -14.14 2.58
C SER A 328 -22.12 -14.06 3.82
N SER A 329 -20.85 -13.68 3.66
CA SER A 329 -19.87 -13.60 4.73
C SER A 329 -19.73 -12.21 5.33
N THR A 330 -20.05 -11.17 4.56
CA THR A 330 -20.01 -9.78 4.99
C THR A 330 -21.36 -9.30 5.54
N ALA A 331 -21.37 -8.17 6.27
CA ALA A 331 -22.59 -7.58 6.79
C ALA A 331 -22.91 -6.22 6.15
N SER A 332 -23.78 -5.44 6.80
CA SER A 332 -24.25 -4.15 6.27
C SER A 332 -23.22 -3.00 6.11
N PRO A 333 -22.02 -2.99 6.74
CA PRO A 333 -21.08 -1.89 6.52
C PRO A 333 -20.22 -2.06 5.25
N PHE A 334 -20.30 -3.22 4.58
CA PHE A 334 -19.54 -3.50 3.36
C PHE A 334 -19.89 -2.53 2.24
N CYS A 335 -18.90 -1.80 1.73
CA CYS A 335 -19.12 -0.74 0.76
C CYS A 335 -18.05 -0.60 -0.34
N ASP A 336 -16.94 -1.33 -0.26
CA ASP A 336 -15.81 -1.22 -1.20
C ASP A 336 -15.32 -2.63 -1.57
N LEU A 337 -15.48 -2.98 -2.85
CA LEU A 337 -15.01 -4.23 -3.44
C LEU A 337 -14.07 -3.91 -4.61
N SER A 338 -12.81 -4.29 -4.47
CA SER A 338 -11.80 -4.22 -5.53
C SER A 338 -11.27 -5.61 -5.86
N VAL A 339 -11.21 -5.93 -7.15
CA VAL A 339 -10.60 -7.12 -7.71
C VAL A 339 -9.52 -6.68 -8.71
N GLU A 340 -8.28 -6.88 -8.30
CA GLU A 340 -7.10 -6.35 -8.96
C GLU A 340 -6.23 -7.44 -9.57
N ARG A 341 -5.44 -7.08 -10.58
CA ARG A 341 -4.41 -7.95 -11.12
C ARG A 341 -3.21 -8.00 -10.19
N TRP A 342 -2.76 -9.19 -9.83
CA TRP A 342 -1.45 -9.36 -9.19
C TRP A 342 -0.34 -9.24 -10.25
N LEU A 343 0.44 -8.15 -10.21
CA LEU A 343 1.46 -7.81 -11.22
C LEU A 343 2.89 -7.80 -10.66
N ARG A 344 3.24 -8.79 -9.84
CA ARG A 344 4.59 -8.95 -9.28
C ARG A 344 5.47 -9.75 -10.23
N GLY A 345 6.46 -9.10 -10.86
CA GLY A 345 7.38 -9.76 -11.78
C GLY A 345 6.92 -9.79 -13.25
N GLN A 346 7.82 -10.21 -14.14
CA GLN A 346 7.57 -10.27 -15.58
C GLN A 346 6.71 -11.48 -15.98
N GLU A 347 6.85 -12.61 -15.28
CA GLU A 347 6.11 -13.81 -15.62
C GLU A 347 4.60 -13.64 -15.38
N GLU A 348 4.22 -13.01 -14.27
CA GLU A 348 2.84 -12.72 -13.89
C GLU A 348 2.21 -11.76 -14.91
N ARG A 349 2.97 -10.75 -15.37
CA ARG A 349 2.54 -9.87 -16.47
C ARG A 349 2.27 -10.64 -17.75
N ARG A 350 3.14 -11.62 -18.09
CA ARG A 350 2.94 -12.51 -19.24
C ARG A 350 1.69 -13.37 -19.08
N ARG A 351 1.48 -13.99 -17.91
CA ARG A 351 0.28 -14.80 -17.61
C ARG A 351 -0.99 -13.96 -17.70
N TRP A 352 -0.98 -12.73 -17.22
CA TRP A 352 -2.10 -11.80 -17.33
C TRP A 352 -2.40 -11.39 -18.78
N LYS A 353 -1.36 -11.22 -19.59
CA LYS A 353 -1.52 -10.97 -21.03
C LYS A 353 -2.20 -12.17 -21.70
N GLU A 354 -1.75 -13.39 -21.40
CA GLU A 354 -2.36 -14.62 -21.89
C GLU A 354 -3.80 -14.79 -21.43
N PHE A 355 -4.09 -14.55 -20.15
CA PHE A 355 -5.45 -14.56 -19.63
C PHE A 355 -6.34 -13.55 -20.36
N ARG A 356 -5.90 -12.29 -20.55
CA ARG A 356 -6.68 -11.27 -21.28
C ARG A 356 -7.00 -11.70 -22.72
N MET A 357 -6.12 -12.46 -23.38
CA MET A 357 -6.33 -12.91 -24.75
C MET A 357 -7.31 -14.09 -24.87
N ASN A 358 -7.44 -14.92 -23.83
CA ASN A 358 -8.21 -16.17 -23.87
C ASN A 358 -9.45 -16.18 -22.95
N TYR A 359 -9.55 -15.21 -22.04
CA TYR A 359 -10.66 -15.15 -21.10
C TYR A 359 -11.93 -14.66 -21.79
N GLU A 360 -12.97 -15.49 -21.82
CA GLU A 360 -14.24 -15.20 -22.50
C GLU A 360 -15.19 -14.29 -21.70
N GLY A 361 -14.89 -14.05 -20.42
CA GLY A 361 -15.76 -13.30 -19.52
C GLY A 361 -16.94 -14.14 -19.01
N VAL A 362 -17.70 -13.59 -18.06
CA VAL A 362 -18.95 -14.23 -17.57
C VAL A 362 -20.17 -13.48 -18.09
N VAL A 363 -21.21 -14.20 -18.47
CA VAL A 363 -22.50 -13.58 -18.82
C VAL A 363 -23.06 -12.85 -17.59
N PHE A 364 -23.39 -11.57 -17.74
CA PHE A 364 -23.81 -10.72 -16.63
C PHE A 364 -25.00 -11.33 -15.84
N ASP A 365 -25.99 -11.89 -16.55
CA ASP A 365 -27.16 -12.52 -15.93
C ASP A 365 -26.83 -13.65 -14.96
N TYR A 366 -25.71 -14.37 -15.18
CA TYR A 366 -25.28 -15.43 -14.26
C TYR A 366 -24.74 -14.90 -12.94
N ILE A 367 -24.11 -13.73 -12.93
CA ILE A 367 -23.54 -13.13 -11.71
C ILE A 367 -24.45 -12.07 -11.08
N LYS A 368 -25.47 -11.60 -11.80
CA LYS A 368 -26.41 -10.56 -11.36
C LYS A 368 -27.03 -10.85 -9.99
N GLN A 369 -27.55 -12.06 -9.78
CA GLN A 369 -28.16 -12.44 -8.49
C GLN A 369 -27.13 -12.46 -7.36
N SER A 370 -25.89 -12.84 -7.67
CA SER A 370 -24.79 -12.83 -6.70
C SER A 370 -24.33 -11.41 -6.37
N LEU A 371 -24.30 -10.51 -7.36
CA LEU A 371 -24.03 -9.10 -7.15
C LEU A 371 -25.12 -8.43 -6.30
N LEU A 372 -26.38 -8.83 -6.44
CA LEU A 372 -27.49 -8.37 -5.58
C LEU A 372 -27.30 -8.72 -4.10
N THR A 373 -26.53 -9.78 -3.79
CA THR A 373 -26.19 -10.11 -2.39
C THR A 373 -25.26 -9.07 -1.76
N LEU A 374 -24.48 -8.35 -2.58
CA LEU A 374 -23.71 -7.18 -2.19
C LEU A 374 -24.69 -6.00 -2.08
N LYS A 375 -25.38 -5.94 -0.94
CA LYS A 375 -26.44 -5.00 -0.51
C LYS A 375 -26.29 -3.57 -1.10
N HIS A 376 -27.39 -2.80 -1.09
CA HIS A 376 -27.52 -1.41 -1.60
C HIS A 376 -26.53 -0.32 -1.09
N ARG A 377 -25.47 -0.70 -0.38
CA ARG A 377 -24.45 0.18 0.19
C ARG A 377 -23.10 0.11 -0.52
N LEU A 378 -22.95 -0.73 -1.56
CA LEU A 378 -21.74 -0.73 -2.37
C LEU A 378 -21.54 0.67 -3.00
N ARG A 379 -20.43 1.31 -2.67
CA ARG A 379 -20.02 2.63 -3.18
C ARG A 379 -18.89 2.51 -4.19
N ARG A 380 -18.11 1.43 -4.11
CA ARG A 380 -16.99 1.18 -5.01
C ARG A 380 -17.03 -0.27 -5.46
N LEU A 381 -17.18 -0.45 -6.77
CA LEU A 381 -16.94 -1.72 -7.44
C LEU A 381 -15.82 -1.52 -8.45
N TRP A 382 -14.68 -2.14 -8.19
CA TRP A 382 -13.51 -2.00 -9.04
C TRP A 382 -13.04 -3.35 -9.55
N VAL A 383 -13.09 -3.59 -10.86
CA VAL A 383 -12.47 -4.76 -11.48
C VAL A 383 -11.49 -4.31 -12.55
N SER A 384 -10.21 -4.62 -12.36
CA SER A 384 -9.10 -4.10 -13.19
C SER A 384 -8.86 -4.85 -14.51
N PHE A 385 -9.74 -5.79 -14.86
CA PHE A 385 -9.71 -6.60 -16.07
C PHE A 385 -11.15 -6.81 -16.58
N PRO A 386 -11.35 -7.25 -17.83
CA PRO A 386 -12.70 -7.50 -18.36
C PRO A 386 -13.32 -8.65 -17.58
N LEU A 387 -14.42 -8.40 -16.87
CA LEU A 387 -15.09 -9.38 -16.02
C LEU A 387 -16.19 -10.13 -16.80
N VAL A 388 -16.99 -9.37 -17.55
CA VAL A 388 -18.17 -9.90 -18.21
C VAL A 388 -17.88 -10.21 -19.68
N SER A 389 -18.62 -11.14 -20.26
CA SER A 389 -18.49 -11.44 -21.69
C SER A 389 -19.02 -10.29 -22.54
N SER A 390 -20.15 -9.72 -22.13
CA SER A 390 -20.79 -8.55 -22.73
C SER A 390 -21.49 -7.72 -21.65
N LEU A 391 -21.73 -6.44 -21.96
CA LEU A 391 -22.46 -5.52 -21.08
C LEU A 391 -23.43 -4.70 -21.94
N SER A 392 -24.74 -4.80 -21.67
CA SER A 392 -25.78 -4.05 -22.37
C SER A 392 -26.22 -2.81 -21.59
N ILE A 393 -27.02 -1.94 -22.23
CA ILE A 393 -27.57 -0.76 -21.57
C ILE A 393 -28.56 -1.15 -20.47
N GLU A 394 -29.33 -2.21 -20.67
CA GLU A 394 -30.25 -2.77 -19.66
C GLU A 394 -29.46 -3.26 -18.44
N ASN A 395 -28.30 -3.90 -18.64
CA ASN A 395 -27.44 -4.29 -17.52
C ASN A 395 -26.95 -3.07 -16.72
N LEU A 396 -26.61 -1.95 -17.38
CA LEU A 396 -26.25 -0.72 -16.69
C LEU A 396 -27.41 -0.11 -15.89
N GLU A 397 -28.63 -0.13 -16.42
CA GLU A 397 -29.83 0.31 -15.69
C GLU A 397 -30.05 -0.52 -14.43
N GLU A 398 -29.87 -1.83 -14.55
CA GLU A 398 -29.96 -2.74 -13.42
C GLU A 398 -28.87 -2.46 -12.39
N ILE A 399 -27.60 -2.32 -12.80
CA ILE A 399 -26.49 -1.93 -11.91
C ILE A 399 -26.81 -0.62 -11.17
N ALA A 400 -27.35 0.37 -11.87
CA ALA A 400 -27.72 1.65 -11.26
C ALA A 400 -28.85 1.51 -10.23
N SER A 401 -29.83 0.65 -10.52
CA SER A 401 -30.93 0.35 -9.59
C SER A 401 -30.44 -0.40 -8.35
N MET A 402 -29.43 -1.26 -8.50
CA MET A 402 -28.83 -2.02 -7.40
C MET A 402 -28.04 -1.13 -6.44
N TRP A 403 -27.26 -0.19 -6.99
CA TRP A 403 -26.31 0.64 -6.23
C TRP A 403 -26.45 2.13 -6.56
N PRO A 404 -27.54 2.78 -6.11
CA PRO A 404 -27.81 4.19 -6.43
C PRO A 404 -26.79 5.17 -5.85
N ASN A 405 -26.01 4.74 -4.84
CA ASN A 405 -24.97 5.55 -4.18
C ASN A 405 -23.54 5.21 -4.69
N MET A 406 -23.41 4.61 -5.87
CA MET A 406 -22.11 4.28 -6.44
C MET A 406 -21.27 5.55 -6.67
N GLN A 407 -20.02 5.50 -6.21
CA GLN A 407 -19.01 6.55 -6.34
C GLN A 407 -17.93 6.16 -7.33
N GLU A 408 -17.59 4.87 -7.41
CA GLU A 408 -16.60 4.36 -8.35
C GLU A 408 -17.09 3.06 -8.98
N LEU A 409 -17.16 3.03 -10.31
CA LEU A 409 -17.58 1.85 -11.07
C LEU A 409 -16.53 1.51 -12.13
N SER A 410 -15.94 0.33 -12.02
CA SER A 410 -15.12 -0.29 -13.06
C SER A 410 -15.66 -1.67 -13.40
N ILE A 411 -16.36 -1.76 -14.53
CA ILE A 411 -16.83 -3.01 -15.11
C ILE A 411 -16.53 -2.99 -16.62
N ARG A 412 -15.89 -4.04 -17.09
CA ARG A 412 -15.39 -4.15 -18.45
C ARG A 412 -15.81 -5.47 -19.09
N ALA A 413 -15.98 -5.47 -20.41
CA ALA A 413 -16.44 -6.59 -21.21
C ALA A 413 -15.32 -7.16 -22.09
N VAL A 414 -15.36 -8.48 -22.36
CA VAL A 414 -14.39 -9.15 -23.24
C VAL A 414 -14.74 -8.94 -24.71
N SER A 415 -16.01 -9.16 -25.07
CA SER A 415 -16.52 -9.08 -26.44
C SER A 415 -16.64 -7.60 -26.88
N PRO A 416 -16.60 -7.30 -28.20
CA PRO A 416 -16.93 -5.98 -28.72
C PRO A 416 -18.18 -5.43 -28.04
N VAL A 417 -18.02 -4.22 -27.55
CA VAL A 417 -18.89 -3.63 -26.54
C VAL A 417 -20.23 -3.27 -27.17
N ILE A 418 -21.34 -3.69 -26.56
CA ILE A 418 -22.68 -3.26 -26.98
C ILE A 418 -22.95 -1.81 -26.53
N LEU A 419 -22.24 -1.33 -25.50
CA LEU A 419 -22.39 0.02 -25.00
C LEU A 419 -21.82 1.02 -25.99
N ASN A 420 -22.70 1.80 -26.60
CA ASN A 420 -22.30 2.96 -27.37
C ASN A 420 -22.24 4.21 -26.48
N THR A 421 -21.83 5.33 -27.07
CA THR A 421 -21.72 6.64 -26.40
C THR A 421 -23.03 7.15 -25.75
N SER A 422 -24.20 6.63 -26.13
CA SER A 422 -25.47 7.00 -25.48
C SER A 422 -25.56 6.47 -24.03
N SER A 423 -24.83 5.40 -23.71
CA SER A 423 -24.73 4.84 -22.34
C SER A 423 -24.15 5.85 -21.35
N LEU A 424 -23.27 6.75 -21.78
CA LEU A 424 -22.74 7.82 -20.93
C LEU A 424 -23.84 8.77 -20.43
N ARG A 425 -24.89 8.99 -21.24
CA ARG A 425 -26.05 9.81 -20.82
C ARG A 425 -26.86 9.10 -19.75
N LEU A 426 -27.08 7.80 -19.91
CA LEU A 426 -27.74 6.99 -18.91
C LEU A 426 -26.97 7.06 -17.59
N ILE A 427 -25.63 6.96 -17.66
CA ILE A 427 -24.78 7.00 -16.46
C ILE A 427 -24.89 8.35 -15.76
N ALA A 428 -24.78 9.45 -16.49
CA ALA A 428 -24.95 10.80 -15.95
C ALA A 428 -26.32 11.00 -15.28
N LEU A 429 -27.37 10.31 -15.76
CA LEU A 429 -28.71 10.40 -15.19
C LEU A 429 -28.88 9.50 -13.95
N LYS A 430 -28.36 8.27 -14.00
CA LYS A 430 -28.69 7.21 -13.04
C LYS A 430 -27.67 7.05 -11.91
N PHE A 431 -26.46 7.57 -12.05
CA PHE A 431 -25.41 7.51 -11.03
C PHE A 431 -24.98 8.90 -10.53
N PRO A 432 -25.86 9.69 -9.91
CA PRO A 432 -25.60 11.10 -9.59
C PRO A 432 -24.39 11.34 -8.65
N HIS A 433 -23.92 10.30 -7.96
CA HIS A 433 -22.80 10.35 -7.03
C HIS A 433 -21.49 9.79 -7.60
N LEU A 434 -21.48 9.37 -8.86
CA LEU A 434 -20.31 8.74 -9.48
C LEU A 434 -19.19 9.76 -9.71
N GLN A 435 -18.01 9.43 -9.18
CA GLN A 435 -16.80 10.24 -9.21
C GLN A 435 -15.73 9.65 -10.14
N ALA A 436 -15.67 8.33 -10.26
CA ALA A 436 -14.81 7.64 -11.22
C ALA A 436 -15.56 6.56 -12.00
N LEU A 437 -15.34 6.51 -13.31
CA LEU A 437 -15.93 5.54 -14.22
C LEU A 437 -14.86 4.91 -15.11
N PHE A 438 -14.86 3.59 -15.18
CA PHE A 438 -14.05 2.79 -16.10
C PHE A 438 -14.99 1.90 -16.89
N LEU A 439 -15.04 2.12 -18.20
CA LEU A 439 -16.03 1.49 -19.07
C LEU A 439 -15.48 1.30 -20.47
N ASP A 440 -15.92 0.25 -21.13
CA ASP A 440 -15.62 0.05 -22.54
C ASP A 440 -16.78 0.65 -23.36
N ILE A 441 -16.48 1.36 -24.44
CA ILE A 441 -17.46 2.07 -25.27
C ILE A 441 -17.18 1.84 -26.75
N ASP A 442 -18.20 1.43 -27.48
CA ASP A 442 -18.21 1.45 -28.93
C ASP A 442 -18.43 2.86 -29.45
N CYS A 443 -17.47 3.31 -30.26
CA CYS A 443 -17.44 4.64 -30.84
C CYS A 443 -17.73 4.66 -32.34
N THR A 444 -18.30 3.58 -32.91
CA THR A 444 -18.82 3.59 -34.29
C THR A 444 -19.72 4.80 -34.57
N LEU A 445 -20.53 5.21 -33.59
CA LEU A 445 -21.38 6.39 -33.65
C LEU A 445 -21.30 7.18 -32.33
N ILE A 446 -20.84 8.43 -32.42
CA ILE A 446 -20.77 9.34 -31.29
C ILE A 446 -22.09 10.12 -31.19
N ALA A 447 -22.76 9.99 -30.05
CA ALA A 447 -24.03 10.64 -29.80
C ALA A 447 -23.83 12.16 -29.68
N SER A 448 -24.73 12.94 -30.28
CA SER A 448 -24.62 14.41 -30.25
C SER A 448 -24.68 14.98 -28.82
N PRO A 449 -23.98 16.07 -28.48
CA PRO A 449 -24.06 16.68 -27.16
C PRO A 449 -25.50 17.19 -26.86
N ARG A 450 -25.89 17.22 -25.58
CA ARG A 450 -27.18 17.78 -25.10
C ARG A 450 -26.94 18.92 -24.10
N LYS A 451 -28.01 19.62 -23.69
CA LYS A 451 -27.96 20.68 -22.69
C LYS A 451 -27.25 20.19 -21.41
N GLY A 452 -26.42 21.07 -20.84
CA GLY A 452 -25.44 20.73 -19.81
C GLY A 452 -26.02 20.01 -18.60
N SER A 453 -25.28 19.00 -18.14
CA SER A 453 -25.48 18.27 -16.88
C SER A 453 -24.70 18.95 -15.74
N SER A 454 -25.04 18.66 -14.48
CA SER A 454 -24.30 19.09 -13.28
C SER A 454 -23.57 17.93 -12.59
N HIS A 455 -23.27 16.87 -13.34
CA HIS A 455 -22.75 15.62 -12.80
C HIS A 455 -21.31 15.75 -12.26
N ARG A 456 -21.04 15.11 -11.12
CA ARG A 456 -19.77 15.21 -10.35
C ARG A 456 -18.71 14.17 -10.75
N LEU A 457 -18.70 13.73 -12.01
CA LEU A 457 -17.70 12.77 -12.45
C LEU A 457 -16.37 13.50 -12.58
N HIS A 458 -15.34 13.03 -11.90
CA HIS A 458 -14.01 13.64 -11.90
C HIS A 458 -13.03 12.86 -12.78
N SER A 459 -13.18 11.54 -12.89
CA SER A 459 -12.30 10.71 -13.70
C SER A 459 -13.08 9.73 -14.58
N LEU A 460 -12.74 9.71 -15.86
CA LEU A 460 -13.36 8.88 -16.88
C LEU A 460 -12.27 8.17 -17.66
N PHE A 461 -12.28 6.84 -17.60
CA PHE A 461 -11.32 5.97 -18.28
C PHE A 461 -12.09 5.09 -19.24
N LEU A 462 -11.84 5.27 -20.53
CA LEU A 462 -12.59 4.57 -21.57
C LEU A 462 -11.68 3.57 -22.30
N GLN A 463 -12.21 2.40 -22.60
CA GLN A 463 -11.66 1.54 -23.65
C GLN A 463 -12.49 1.74 -24.90
N LEU A 464 -11.94 2.45 -25.89
CA LEU A 464 -12.68 2.81 -27.10
C LEU A 464 -12.53 1.71 -28.14
N SER A 465 -13.62 1.02 -28.49
CA SER A 465 -13.66 0.09 -29.63
C SER A 465 -14.17 0.78 -30.89
N ASN A 466 -13.73 0.29 -32.06
CA ASN A 466 -14.06 0.86 -33.38
C ASN A 466 -13.79 2.37 -33.49
N TRP A 467 -12.76 2.84 -32.81
CA TRP A 467 -12.35 4.24 -32.79
C TRP A 467 -11.37 4.52 -33.92
N GLY A 468 -11.72 5.42 -34.85
CA GLY A 468 -10.82 5.84 -35.92
C GLY A 468 -9.68 6.72 -35.42
N GLY A 469 -9.89 7.44 -34.32
CA GLY A 469 -8.91 8.39 -33.77
C GLY A 469 -8.72 9.63 -34.64
N THR A 470 -9.70 9.93 -35.49
CA THR A 470 -9.69 11.18 -36.26
C THR A 470 -9.91 12.37 -35.33
N GLU A 471 -9.36 13.53 -35.70
CA GLU A 471 -9.54 14.78 -34.94
C GLU A 471 -11.03 15.11 -34.72
N MET A 472 -11.87 14.82 -35.73
CA MET A 472 -13.32 15.02 -35.65
C MET A 472 -13.99 14.09 -34.63
N GLU A 473 -13.64 12.80 -34.59
CA GLU A 473 -14.17 11.87 -33.59
C GLU A 473 -13.74 12.29 -32.17
N VAL A 474 -12.45 12.63 -31.98
CA VAL A 474 -11.92 13.15 -30.71
C VAL A 474 -12.76 14.34 -30.25
N HIS A 475 -12.98 15.30 -31.14
CA HIS A 475 -13.74 16.50 -30.87
C HIS A 475 -15.19 16.20 -30.49
N GLU A 476 -15.88 15.35 -31.25
CA GLU A 476 -17.26 14.95 -30.95
C GLU A 476 -17.38 14.24 -29.59
N LEU A 477 -16.44 13.35 -29.27
CA LEU A 477 -16.41 12.64 -27.99
C LEU A 477 -16.17 13.61 -26.83
N VAL A 478 -15.18 14.51 -26.96
CA VAL A 478 -14.87 15.51 -25.92
C VAL A 478 -16.07 16.44 -25.69
N MET A 479 -16.73 16.91 -26.75
CA MET A 479 -17.95 17.71 -26.66
C MET A 479 -19.07 16.97 -25.92
N LEU A 480 -19.30 15.69 -26.28
CA LEU A 480 -20.29 14.86 -25.60
C LEU A 480 -19.96 14.72 -24.11
N VAL A 481 -18.72 14.31 -23.79
CA VAL A 481 -18.25 14.08 -22.42
C VAL A 481 -18.34 15.34 -21.58
N ASP A 482 -17.87 16.49 -22.08
CA ASP A 482 -17.91 17.76 -21.36
C ASP A 482 -19.36 18.24 -21.14
N SER A 483 -20.26 17.98 -22.10
CA SER A 483 -21.69 18.30 -21.94
C SER A 483 -22.35 17.50 -20.81
N LEU A 484 -21.94 16.24 -20.62
CA LEU A 484 -22.47 15.32 -19.61
C LEU A 484 -21.77 15.41 -18.25
N PHE A 485 -20.48 15.74 -18.24
CA PHE A 485 -19.60 15.69 -17.09
C PHE A 485 -18.72 16.96 -17.03
N PRO A 486 -19.30 18.14 -16.76
CA PRO A 486 -18.55 19.41 -16.82
C PRO A 486 -17.46 19.56 -15.73
N HIS A 487 -17.42 18.66 -14.75
CA HIS A 487 -16.44 18.65 -13.67
C HIS A 487 -15.32 17.62 -13.89
N LEU A 488 -15.25 17.03 -15.08
CA LEU A 488 -14.27 16.00 -15.40
C LEU A 488 -12.85 16.56 -15.37
N MET A 489 -12.00 15.96 -14.52
CA MET A 489 -10.59 16.34 -14.33
C MET A 489 -9.62 15.43 -15.08
N ASN A 490 -10.01 14.18 -15.34
CA ASN A 490 -9.18 13.19 -16.04
C ASN A 490 -10.03 12.48 -17.10
N LEU A 491 -9.61 12.53 -18.36
CA LEU A 491 -10.19 11.74 -19.45
C LEU A 491 -9.06 10.91 -20.08
N ARG A 492 -9.11 9.58 -19.97
CA ARG A 492 -8.04 8.71 -20.49
C ARG A 492 -8.57 7.58 -21.36
N ASN A 493 -7.79 7.24 -22.38
CA ASN A 493 -8.00 6.02 -23.18
C ASN A 493 -7.07 4.91 -22.69
N MET A 494 -7.64 3.78 -22.24
CA MET A 494 -6.86 2.70 -21.61
C MET A 494 -5.92 1.94 -22.56
N ASP A 495 -6.17 1.93 -23.87
CA ASP A 495 -5.37 1.16 -24.83
C ASP A 495 -4.37 2.01 -25.64
N ALA A 496 -4.45 3.34 -25.57
CA ALA A 496 -3.63 4.24 -26.39
C ALA A 496 -3.14 5.47 -25.60
N PRO A 497 -1.98 5.36 -24.90
CA PRO A 497 -1.42 6.46 -24.12
C PRO A 497 -1.15 7.73 -24.94
N ILE A 498 -0.80 7.58 -26.22
CA ILE A 498 -0.53 8.72 -27.14
C ILE A 498 -1.77 9.61 -27.32
N LEU A 499 -2.98 9.05 -27.18
CA LEU A 499 -4.21 9.81 -27.28
C LEU A 499 -4.58 10.53 -25.97
N GLU A 500 -3.89 10.25 -24.86
CA GLU A 500 -4.16 10.92 -23.58
C GLU A 500 -3.85 12.41 -23.69
N ASP A 501 -2.72 12.79 -24.29
CA ASP A 501 -2.33 14.20 -24.44
C ASP A 501 -3.33 14.97 -25.30
N ILE A 502 -3.78 14.39 -26.41
CA ILE A 502 -4.76 15.02 -27.33
C ILE A 502 -6.12 15.16 -26.64
N LEU A 503 -6.59 14.11 -25.94
CA LEU A 503 -7.86 14.16 -25.22
C LEU A 503 -7.85 15.17 -24.09
N ASP A 504 -6.73 15.27 -23.35
CA ASP A 504 -6.59 16.22 -22.26
C ASP A 504 -6.44 17.67 -22.77
N GLU A 505 -5.73 17.90 -23.87
CA GLU A 505 -5.60 19.23 -24.50
C GLU A 505 -6.97 19.74 -25.00
N GLU A 506 -7.68 18.95 -25.81
CA GLU A 506 -8.99 19.34 -26.33
C GLU A 506 -10.03 19.52 -25.20
N ARG A 507 -9.99 18.68 -24.17
CA ARG A 507 -10.82 18.86 -22.97
C ARG A 507 -10.51 20.17 -22.25
N ALA A 508 -9.22 20.47 -22.01
CA ALA A 508 -8.81 21.70 -21.34
C ALA A 508 -9.26 22.93 -22.14
N ARG A 509 -9.12 22.89 -23.47
CA ARG A 509 -9.62 23.90 -24.40
C ARG A 509 -11.13 24.12 -24.23
N TYR A 510 -11.93 23.06 -24.27
CA TYR A 510 -13.39 23.16 -24.09
C TYR A 510 -13.82 23.71 -22.72
N GLN A 511 -13.18 23.23 -21.65
CA GLN A 511 -13.45 23.73 -20.29
C GLN A 511 -13.09 25.21 -20.14
N SER A 512 -12.01 25.66 -20.79
CA SER A 512 -11.62 27.08 -20.80
C SER A 512 -12.68 27.95 -21.50
N ILE A 513 -13.20 27.50 -22.64
CA ILE A 513 -14.25 28.19 -23.40
C ILE A 513 -15.52 28.30 -22.56
N ARG A 514 -15.98 27.22 -21.93
CA ARG A 514 -17.19 27.27 -21.08
C ARG A 514 -17.00 28.13 -19.84
N ARG A 515 -15.81 28.15 -19.24
CA ARG A 515 -15.50 29.07 -18.13
C ARG A 515 -15.62 30.52 -18.60
N LEU A 516 -15.09 30.83 -19.79
CA LEU A 516 -15.21 32.16 -20.39
C LEU A 516 -16.67 32.52 -20.73
N GLU A 517 -17.46 31.57 -21.24
CA GLU A 517 -18.88 31.78 -21.52
C GLU A 517 -19.72 31.98 -20.25
N ARG A 518 -19.50 31.18 -19.20
CA ARG A 518 -20.16 31.38 -17.89
C ARG A 518 -19.81 32.75 -17.30
N HIS A 519 -18.55 33.16 -17.43
CA HIS A 519 -18.09 34.49 -17.06
C HIS A 519 -18.80 35.58 -17.86
N ARG A 520 -18.94 35.42 -19.18
CA ARG A 520 -19.68 36.35 -20.05
C ARG A 520 -21.17 36.45 -19.70
N LEU A 521 -21.79 35.33 -19.30
CA LEU A 521 -23.21 35.27 -18.94
C LEU A 521 -23.51 35.71 -17.49
N GLY A 522 -22.49 36.04 -16.69
CA GLY A 522 -22.66 36.49 -15.30
C GLY A 522 -23.17 35.39 -14.36
N VAL A 523 -23.06 34.12 -14.74
CA VAL A 523 -23.48 32.97 -13.93
C VAL A 523 -22.32 32.59 -13.02
N TYR A 524 -22.20 33.28 -11.88
CA TYR A 524 -21.21 32.96 -10.85
C TYR A 524 -21.82 31.95 -9.85
N GLU A 525 -21.35 30.71 -9.91
CA GLU A 525 -21.39 29.77 -8.78
C GLU A 525 -19.97 29.75 -8.21
N ASP A 526 -19.81 30.19 -6.96
CA ASP A 526 -18.57 30.29 -6.15
C ASP A 526 -17.53 31.37 -6.49
N GLY A 527 -17.47 32.38 -5.63
CA GLY A 527 -16.56 33.53 -5.71
C GLY A 527 -15.12 33.31 -5.23
N ASP A 528 -14.75 32.10 -4.78
CA ASP A 528 -13.46 31.88 -4.10
C ASP A 528 -12.28 31.54 -5.03
N ASN A 529 -12.51 31.18 -6.30
CA ASN A 529 -11.42 30.73 -7.19
C ASN A 529 -10.87 31.77 -8.17
N ILE A 530 -11.48 32.96 -8.29
CA ILE A 530 -11.12 33.92 -9.35
C ILE A 530 -9.82 34.70 -9.04
N LYS A 531 -9.46 34.86 -7.75
CA LYS A 531 -8.25 35.62 -7.37
C LYS A 531 -6.93 34.92 -7.71
N ARG A 532 -6.92 33.63 -8.01
CA ARG A 532 -5.69 32.89 -8.39
C ARG A 532 -5.35 32.94 -9.88
N PHE A 533 -6.29 33.32 -10.75
CA PHE A 533 -6.10 33.21 -12.20
C PHE A 533 -5.72 34.52 -12.89
N LEU A 534 -5.99 35.68 -12.27
CA LEU A 534 -5.54 36.97 -12.79
C LEU A 534 -4.08 37.31 -12.42
N SER A 535 -3.35 36.37 -11.82
CA SER A 535 -1.94 36.52 -11.43
C SER A 535 -0.99 35.58 -12.17
N VAL A 536 -1.34 35.13 -13.39
CA VAL A 536 -0.38 34.38 -14.23
C VAL A 536 0.45 35.40 -15.00
N ASP A 537 1.68 35.56 -14.52
CA ASP A 537 2.76 36.34 -15.14
C ASP A 537 3.02 35.87 -16.57
N VAL A 538 3.17 36.86 -17.45
CA VAL A 538 3.74 36.69 -18.80
C VAL A 538 5.23 36.45 -18.60
N ASP A 539 5.63 35.18 -18.56
CA ASP A 539 7.06 34.80 -18.59
C ASP A 539 7.49 34.58 -20.04
N SER A 540 8.33 35.49 -20.51
CA SER A 540 8.96 35.47 -21.83
C SER A 540 10.43 35.10 -21.68
N GLY A 541 10.80 33.89 -22.08
CA GLY A 541 12.17 33.42 -22.25
C GLY A 541 12.08 32.00 -22.81
N ASP A 542 12.25 31.76 -24.11
CA ASP A 542 13.51 31.88 -24.87
C ASP A 542 14.62 31.10 -24.18
N ASP A 543 14.69 29.80 -24.49
CA ASP A 543 15.97 29.08 -24.62
C ASP A 543 15.74 27.76 -25.38
N SER A 544 16.38 27.73 -26.55
CA SER A 544 16.70 26.55 -27.34
C SER A 544 17.69 25.67 -26.59
N ASP A 545 17.44 24.36 -26.47
CA ASP A 545 18.55 23.41 -26.57
C ASP A 545 18.16 21.95 -26.90
N ALA A 546 19.09 21.38 -27.66
CA ALA A 546 19.24 20.07 -28.27
C ALA A 546 18.52 18.84 -27.66
N MET A 547 17.87 18.10 -28.56
CA MET A 547 17.64 16.66 -28.48
C MET A 547 18.98 15.89 -28.48
N GLU A 548 19.19 15.04 -27.48
CA GLU A 548 19.95 13.79 -27.66
C GLU A 548 19.08 12.61 -27.22
N VAL A 549 19.03 11.62 -28.10
CA VAL A 549 18.25 10.38 -28.01
C VAL A 549 19.20 9.28 -27.54
N GLU A 550 18.83 8.59 -26.46
CA GLU A 550 19.16 7.18 -26.19
C GLU A 550 17.93 6.42 -25.70
#